data_AF-A0A7Y3PH53-F1
#
_entry.id   AF-A0A7Y3PH53-F1
#
_cell.length_a   1.000
_cell.length_b   1.000
_cell.length_c   1.000
_cell.angle_alpha   90.00
_cell.angle_beta   90.00
_cell.angle_gamma   90.00
#
_symmetry.space_group_name_H-M   'P 1'
#
loop_
_entity.id
_entity.type
_entity.pdbx_description
1 polymer ?
#
loop_
_entity_poly.entity_id
_entity_poly.type
_entity_poly.pdbx_seq_one_letter_code
_entity_poly.pdbx_strand_id
1 'polypeptide(L)'
;MAILGLLLSILIIVSSSQSPPSQTHFSRQLAAQTAQSNLSHHYALANAGILSGPSLLTNTKKTNISAAKQHPYSPTASPSELLSSSNSWQSIGILSGRLLGSSCPTYQVCFAIGEAAYSQSPLMVETINGGATWSNVTLPSAVADTQAIDCPTILECIVVGNSYWGFGYGIFQTPNAGITWNVSAPNILGGLATVTCPSSLVCYAGGKPNPSIIISTDGGITWNPTSPFPPAEAVSLSSIACPAIQFCIAVGLYSNQSNNGGTSGGLIYYTSNFGTTWQSVSVSSDFGTFNSVSCPSSTWCMATGANLMGESVTADLSFSSQVLVSTSFNLSPNPVGSEMAIFCQAVMRCLMAGGTLGNISEISFTSDGGSSISVETVPSPSPDLDQLQCGVGPVLWCIVSGSNQDNSTTWFYGANTYTPEVPNLVAPAISPSSQSNLNPINALVLGDSIAKVIGIGLNVNQSAYGLQFGNQSAIGCGIVGIPTYIDKGNVSTNRTQCASWQSQFLTAVSYGPKIVVLLVGRWESYTYEVNNSWVSLGNPIYDQIIESSLRQAISILSSNGAHVILVTEPSCDSGGQLNGTPWSED
;
A
#
# COMPACT_ATOMS: atom_id res chain seq x y z
N MET A 1 -42.85 -17.54 30.00
CA MET A 1 -41.39 -17.49 30.19
C MET A 1 -40.78 -18.59 29.34
N ALA A 2 -39.78 -18.37 28.49
CA ALA A 2 -39.34 -17.14 27.81
C ALA A 2 -38.54 -17.52 26.54
N ILE A 3 -38.83 -16.82 25.42
CA ILE A 3 -37.90 -16.31 24.36
C ILE A 3 -36.72 -17.23 23.95
N LEU A 4 -36.58 -17.83 22.76
CA LEU A 4 -37.14 -17.66 21.38
C LEU A 4 -36.43 -16.64 20.45
N GLY A 5 -36.07 -17.11 19.25
CA GLY A 5 -35.44 -16.38 18.12
C GLY A 5 -33.98 -16.80 17.89
N LEU A 6 -33.37 -16.77 16.69
CA LEU A 6 -33.74 -16.49 15.28
C LEU A 6 -32.65 -17.24 14.43
N LEU A 7 -32.68 -17.53 13.12
CA LEU A 7 -33.23 -16.85 11.93
C LEU A 7 -33.12 -17.78 10.69
N LEU A 8 -34.03 -17.69 9.71
CA LEU A 8 -33.94 -18.06 8.27
C LEU A 8 -35.35 -17.72 7.67
N SER A 9 -35.54 -16.95 6.60
CA SER A 9 -34.99 -17.10 5.24
C SER A 9 -35.25 -15.88 4.32
N ILE A 10 -34.35 -15.66 3.34
CA ILE A 10 -34.61 -15.23 1.93
C ILE A 10 -35.14 -13.80 1.61
N LEU A 11 -34.75 -13.33 0.40
CA LEU A 11 -35.01 -12.05 -0.29
C LEU A 11 -36.50 -11.75 -0.59
N ILE A 12 -36.86 -10.47 -0.85
CA ILE A 12 -37.30 -9.98 -2.20
C ILE A 12 -37.62 -8.46 -2.27
N ILE A 13 -37.21 -7.91 -3.43
CA ILE A 13 -37.52 -6.68 -4.19
C ILE A 13 -38.74 -5.79 -3.81
N VAL A 14 -38.57 -4.47 -4.04
CA VAL A 14 -39.56 -3.37 -3.92
C VAL A 14 -40.73 -3.44 -4.92
N SER A 15 -41.95 -3.13 -4.46
CA SER A 15 -43.01 -2.50 -5.28
C SER A 15 -43.96 -1.67 -4.40
N SER A 16 -44.90 -0.91 -4.99
CA SER A 16 -45.54 0.25 -4.36
C SER A 16 -47.04 0.10 -4.03
N SER A 17 -47.50 0.81 -2.99
CA SER A 17 -48.58 1.84 -3.04
C SER A 17 -49.49 1.92 -1.80
N GLN A 18 -50.13 3.09 -1.64
CA GLN A 18 -51.21 3.44 -0.71
C GLN A 18 -50.86 3.62 0.78
N SER A 19 -51.75 4.32 1.51
CA SER A 19 -51.43 5.05 2.75
C SER A 19 -52.63 5.13 3.74
N PRO A 20 -52.61 5.98 4.80
CA PRO A 20 -52.49 5.59 6.21
C PRO A 20 -53.85 5.50 6.96
N PRO A 21 -53.87 5.18 8.28
CA PRO A 21 -54.02 6.27 9.28
C PRO A 21 -53.42 6.00 10.70
N SER A 22 -53.52 7.02 11.58
CA SER A 22 -53.40 7.02 13.07
C SER A 22 -52.10 6.48 13.71
N GLN A 23 -51.24 7.28 14.34
CA GLN A 23 -51.40 8.03 15.62
C GLN A 23 -51.67 7.21 16.88
N THR A 24 -50.74 7.28 17.85
CA THR A 24 -51.04 7.57 19.27
C THR A 24 -49.77 8.08 19.99
N HIS A 25 -49.91 8.64 21.20
CA HIS A 25 -48.88 9.42 21.93
C HIS A 25 -48.18 8.63 23.08
N PHE A 26 -47.27 9.33 23.79
CA PHE A 26 -46.63 9.02 25.09
C PHE A 26 -45.36 8.13 25.06
N SER A 27 -44.34 8.34 25.90
CA SER A 27 -43.87 9.57 26.60
C SER A 27 -42.49 9.39 27.24
N ARG A 28 -41.90 10.49 27.71
CA ARG A 28 -40.64 10.57 28.49
C ARG A 28 -40.54 9.56 29.64
N GLN A 29 -39.32 9.11 29.95
CA GLN A 29 -38.73 9.38 31.28
C GLN A 29 -37.20 9.35 31.30
N LEU A 30 -36.60 10.09 32.24
CA LEU A 30 -35.17 10.06 32.56
C LEU A 30 -34.92 9.04 33.67
N ALA A 31 -33.72 8.46 33.72
CA ALA A 31 -33.06 8.09 34.97
C ALA A 31 -31.55 8.30 34.81
N ALA A 32 -30.93 8.98 35.78
CA ALA A 32 -29.48 9.09 35.89
C ALA A 32 -29.04 8.47 37.22
N GLN A 33 -27.86 7.85 37.27
CA GLN A 33 -27.24 7.42 38.53
C GLN A 33 -25.75 7.80 38.55
N THR A 34 -25.40 8.60 39.55
CA THR A 34 -24.03 8.91 39.95
C THR A 34 -23.50 7.88 40.94
N ALA A 35 -22.21 7.56 40.86
CA ALA A 35 -21.44 6.95 41.95
C ALA A 35 -20.12 7.73 42.15
N GLN A 36 -19.57 7.72 43.35
CA GLN A 36 -18.48 8.62 43.77
C GLN A 36 -17.58 7.95 44.82
N SER A 37 -16.40 8.54 45.08
CA SER A 37 -15.37 8.12 46.06
C SER A 37 -14.52 6.90 45.63
N ASN A 38 -13.27 6.72 46.09
CA ASN A 38 -12.57 7.34 47.24
C ASN A 38 -11.10 7.72 46.96
N LEU A 39 -10.49 8.53 47.83
CA LEU A 39 -9.07 8.95 47.78
C LEU A 39 -8.17 8.14 48.74
N SER A 40 -6.86 8.14 48.47
CA SER A 40 -5.83 8.15 49.52
C SER A 40 -4.55 8.88 49.07
N HIS A 41 -4.04 9.80 49.89
CA HIS A 41 -2.80 10.57 49.67
C HIS A 41 -1.59 9.90 50.33
N HIS A 42 -0.37 10.29 49.93
CA HIS A 42 0.79 10.49 50.83
C HIS A 42 1.62 11.72 50.40
N TYR A 43 2.49 12.22 51.29
CA TYR A 43 3.14 13.54 51.20
C TYR A 43 4.67 13.48 51.09
N ALA A 44 5.28 14.51 50.48
CA ALA A 44 6.66 14.99 50.73
C ALA A 44 6.74 16.51 50.43
N LEU A 45 7.77 17.21 50.94
CA LEU A 45 7.80 18.69 51.05
C LEU A 45 9.20 19.32 50.83
N ALA A 46 9.21 20.65 50.70
CA ALA A 46 10.33 21.60 50.93
C ALA A 46 11.40 21.71 49.82
N ASN A 47 12.07 22.86 49.59
CA ASN A 47 11.77 24.25 49.96
C ASN A 47 12.49 25.25 49.01
N ALA A 48 12.11 26.54 49.05
CA ALA A 48 12.75 27.61 48.28
C ALA A 48 13.68 28.52 49.13
N GLY A 49 14.63 29.21 48.49
CA GLY A 49 15.53 30.18 49.12
C GLY A 49 16.11 31.20 48.11
N ILE A 50 16.33 32.44 48.55
CA ILE A 50 16.72 33.61 47.74
C ILE A 50 17.81 34.39 48.52
N LEU A 51 18.82 34.99 47.86
CA LEU A 51 19.40 36.31 48.26
C LEU A 51 20.51 36.87 47.32
N SER A 52 20.38 38.18 47.02
CA SER A 52 21.41 39.24 46.80
C SER A 52 22.70 39.02 45.96
N GLY A 53 22.95 39.96 45.02
CA GLY A 53 24.30 40.37 44.56
C GLY A 53 24.78 41.67 45.25
N PRO A 54 25.94 42.26 44.86
CA PRO A 54 25.86 43.42 43.96
C PRO A 54 27.03 43.65 42.95
N SER A 55 26.72 44.46 41.93
CA SER A 55 27.51 45.42 41.11
C SER A 55 29.03 45.57 41.37
N LEU A 56 29.95 45.68 40.41
CA LEU A 56 30.16 46.63 39.27
C LEU A 56 31.31 46.06 38.35
N LEU A 57 31.75 46.54 37.16
CA LEU A 57 31.37 47.56 36.15
C LEU A 57 32.14 47.30 34.81
N THR A 58 31.56 47.63 33.63
CA THR A 58 32.19 47.73 32.26
C THR A 58 32.89 46.48 31.67
N ASN A 59 32.94 46.23 30.34
CA ASN A 59 32.56 47.07 29.20
C ASN A 59 31.95 46.28 28.01
N THR A 60 30.98 46.89 27.32
CA THR A 60 30.42 46.65 25.96
C THR A 60 30.57 45.30 25.19
N LYS A 61 29.42 44.75 24.74
CA LYS A 61 29.10 44.13 23.41
C LYS A 61 30.13 43.13 22.82
N LYS A 62 29.81 41.90 22.40
CA LYS A 62 28.57 41.20 21.98
C LYS A 62 28.93 39.68 21.91
N THR A 63 28.09 38.66 22.04
CA THR A 63 26.63 38.50 22.29
C THR A 63 26.43 37.16 23.05
N ASN A 64 25.20 36.78 23.43
CA ASN A 64 24.96 35.59 24.25
C ASN A 64 25.06 34.25 23.47
N ILE A 65 25.68 33.26 24.12
CA ILE A 65 25.45 31.83 23.91
C ILE A 65 24.58 31.34 25.08
N SER A 66 23.53 30.56 24.80
CA SER A 66 22.82 29.77 25.82
C SER A 66 22.40 28.41 25.24
N ALA A 67 23.24 27.40 25.47
CA ALA A 67 22.83 26.00 25.41
C ALA A 67 21.95 25.63 26.62
N ALA A 68 21.08 24.62 26.60
CA ALA A 68 20.48 23.88 25.49
C ALA A 68 19.24 23.12 26.00
N LYS A 69 18.29 22.82 25.12
CA LYS A 69 17.37 21.67 25.20
C LYS A 69 16.61 21.51 23.88
N GLN A 70 16.14 20.28 23.61
CA GLN A 70 15.57 19.80 22.35
C GLN A 70 16.58 19.70 21.19
N HIS A 71 16.75 18.48 20.68
CA HIS A 71 17.28 18.23 19.33
C HIS A 71 16.08 17.96 18.40
N PRO A 72 15.68 18.90 17.54
CA PRO A 72 15.01 18.54 16.31
C PRO A 72 16.09 18.00 15.34
N TYR A 73 15.88 16.81 14.78
CA TYR A 73 16.64 16.40 13.60
C TYR A 73 16.19 17.26 12.42
N SER A 74 17.13 17.77 11.64
CA SER A 74 16.84 18.59 10.45
C SER A 74 17.80 18.19 9.33
N PRO A 75 17.39 17.29 8.42
CA PRO A 75 18.10 17.04 7.18
C PRO A 75 18.01 18.27 6.29
N THR A 76 19.15 18.83 5.86
CA THR A 76 19.19 20.00 4.97
C THR A 76 19.28 19.57 3.51
N ALA A 77 18.14 19.25 2.90
CA ALA A 77 17.97 19.17 1.45
C ALA A 77 16.49 19.39 1.09
N SER A 78 16.22 20.19 0.04
CA SER A 78 14.89 20.20 -0.58
C SER A 78 14.79 19.04 -1.60
N PRO A 79 13.64 18.34 -1.72
CA PRO A 79 13.41 17.42 -2.83
C PRO A 79 13.62 18.05 -4.22
N SER A 80 13.55 19.38 -4.32
CA SER A 80 13.77 20.15 -5.55
C SER A 80 15.23 20.22 -6.02
N GLU A 81 16.21 19.90 -5.17
CA GLU A 81 17.64 20.12 -5.45
C GLU A 81 18.39 18.87 -5.95
N LEU A 82 17.74 17.70 -6.00
CA LEU A 82 18.33 16.40 -6.38
C LEU A 82 18.62 16.22 -7.89
N LEU A 83 18.79 17.31 -8.65
CA LEU A 83 18.97 17.29 -10.11
C LEU A 83 20.44 17.41 -10.53
N SER A 84 21.21 16.33 -10.38
CA SER A 84 22.59 16.23 -10.87
C SER A 84 22.94 14.88 -11.51
N SER A 85 22.33 14.61 -12.68
CA SER A 85 22.90 13.86 -13.81
C SER A 85 23.73 12.60 -13.51
N SER A 86 23.31 11.76 -12.57
CA SER A 86 23.93 10.46 -12.32
C SER A 86 22.89 9.46 -11.82
N ASN A 87 22.93 8.24 -12.33
CA ASN A 87 22.09 7.12 -11.87
C ASN A 87 22.72 6.53 -10.59
N SER A 88 22.97 7.37 -9.58
CA SER A 88 23.61 6.96 -8.34
C SER A 88 22.57 6.83 -7.22
N TRP A 89 22.64 5.72 -6.49
CA TRP A 89 21.98 5.58 -5.19
C TRP A 89 22.57 6.61 -4.22
N GLN A 90 21.72 7.21 -3.39
CA GLN A 90 22.11 8.24 -2.42
C GLN A 90 21.54 7.88 -1.05
N SER A 91 22.34 8.05 0.01
CA SER A 91 21.85 7.91 1.38
C SER A 91 20.86 9.05 1.69
N ILE A 92 19.56 8.74 1.75
CA ILE A 92 18.49 9.71 1.99
C ILE A 92 18.10 9.85 3.46
N GLY A 93 18.46 8.90 4.31
CA GLY A 93 18.15 8.94 5.74
C GLY A 93 18.74 7.79 6.54
N ILE A 94 18.61 7.89 7.86
CA ILE A 94 18.92 6.83 8.84
C ILE A 94 17.81 6.72 9.88
N LEU A 95 17.65 5.53 10.45
CA LEU A 95 16.71 5.24 11.55
C LEU A 95 17.41 4.38 12.60
N SER A 96 17.11 4.63 13.89
CA SER A 96 17.72 3.89 15.01
C SER A 96 16.98 2.59 15.30
N GLY A 97 17.44 1.50 14.71
CA GLY A 97 16.87 0.16 14.83
C GLY A 97 17.19 -0.69 13.60
N ARG A 98 16.48 -1.82 13.48
CA ARG A 98 16.41 -2.65 12.27
C ARG A 98 15.01 -2.59 11.69
N LEU A 99 14.89 -2.47 10.37
CA LEU A 99 13.62 -2.70 9.66
C LEU A 99 13.53 -4.15 9.16
N LEU A 100 12.32 -4.70 9.21
CA LEU A 100 12.00 -6.09 8.84
C LEU A 100 10.96 -6.19 7.72
N GLY A 101 10.16 -5.14 7.52
CA GLY A 101 9.12 -5.07 6.49
C GLY A 101 8.78 -3.62 6.15
N SER A 102 8.34 -3.37 4.91
CA SER A 102 7.79 -2.08 4.49
C SER A 102 6.70 -2.24 3.44
N SER A 103 5.76 -1.30 3.41
CA SER A 103 4.75 -1.20 2.34
C SER A 103 4.43 0.27 2.04
N CYS A 104 4.24 0.57 0.75
CA CYS A 104 4.06 1.92 0.23
C CYS A 104 2.77 2.01 -0.60
N PRO A 105 1.63 2.38 0.03
CA PRO A 105 0.38 2.60 -0.70
C PRO A 105 0.46 3.70 -1.75
N THR A 106 1.41 4.63 -1.61
CA THR A 106 1.63 5.74 -2.56
C THR A 106 3.13 6.07 -2.68
N TYR A 107 3.48 7.05 -3.51
CA TYR A 107 4.85 7.56 -3.65
C TYR A 107 5.29 8.52 -2.53
N GLN A 108 4.42 8.83 -1.56
CA GLN A 108 4.71 9.77 -0.46
C GLN A 108 4.44 9.12 0.91
N VAL A 109 3.30 8.44 1.02
CA VAL A 109 2.89 7.67 2.19
C VAL A 109 3.44 6.25 2.11
N CYS A 110 4.26 5.88 3.09
CA CYS A 110 4.75 4.52 3.31
C CYS A 110 4.82 4.21 4.81
N PHE A 111 4.70 2.93 5.13
CA PHE A 111 4.89 2.39 6.46
C PHE A 111 6.05 1.40 6.48
N ALA A 112 6.82 1.40 7.56
CA ALA A 112 7.85 0.40 7.81
C ALA A 112 7.78 -0.12 9.25
N ILE A 113 8.20 -1.36 9.45
CA ILE A 113 8.15 -2.08 10.73
C ILE A 113 9.51 -2.69 11.08
N GLY A 114 9.72 -3.01 12.35
CA GLY A 114 10.90 -3.76 12.80
C GLY A 114 11.15 -3.63 14.29
N GLU A 115 12.42 -3.43 14.66
CA GLU A 115 12.91 -3.41 16.05
C GLU A 115 13.60 -2.08 16.37
N ALA A 116 13.27 -1.47 17.52
CA ALA A 116 13.96 -0.30 18.03
C ALA A 116 15.34 -0.64 18.62
N ALA A 117 16.35 0.16 18.27
CA ALA A 117 17.77 -0.08 18.60
C ALA A 117 18.02 -0.47 20.07
N TYR A 118 18.90 -1.45 20.28
CA TYR A 118 19.33 -1.97 21.59
C TYR A 118 18.23 -2.55 22.51
N SER A 119 16.97 -2.56 22.07
CA SER A 119 15.81 -2.88 22.91
C SER A 119 14.97 -4.06 22.42
N GLN A 120 15.14 -4.47 21.16
CA GLN A 120 14.28 -5.46 20.46
C GLN A 120 12.77 -5.17 20.60
N SER A 121 12.41 -3.92 20.92
CA SER A 121 11.02 -3.52 21.10
C SER A 121 10.38 -3.24 19.74
N PRO A 122 9.14 -3.69 19.49
CA PRO A 122 8.52 -3.56 18.19
C PRO A 122 8.34 -2.10 17.79
N LEU A 123 8.73 -1.79 16.56
CA LEU A 123 8.69 -0.46 15.97
C LEU A 123 7.78 -0.47 14.74
N MET A 124 6.99 0.59 14.58
CA MET A 124 6.35 0.95 13.32
C MET A 124 6.52 2.44 13.09
N VAL A 125 6.82 2.82 11.86
CA VAL A 125 7.01 4.21 11.44
C VAL A 125 6.27 4.50 10.14
N GLU A 126 5.83 5.74 10.00
CA GLU A 126 5.16 6.30 8.82
C GLU A 126 6.02 7.43 8.24
N THR A 127 6.10 7.51 6.92
CA THR A 127 6.45 8.73 6.16
C THR A 127 5.21 9.21 5.44
N ILE A 128 5.05 10.52 5.30
CA ILE A 128 4.07 11.16 4.38
C ILE A 128 4.74 12.00 3.27
N ASN A 129 6.07 11.90 3.13
CA ASN A 129 6.86 12.71 2.19
C ASN A 129 8.00 11.92 1.49
N GLY A 130 7.77 10.64 1.19
CA GLY A 130 8.69 9.83 0.39
C GLY A 130 9.96 9.40 1.13
N GLY A 131 9.88 9.25 2.45
CA GLY A 131 11.00 8.82 3.31
C GLY A 131 11.88 9.95 3.85
N ALA A 132 11.60 11.21 3.50
CA ALA A 132 12.39 12.36 3.93
C ALA A 132 12.26 12.66 5.45
N THR A 133 11.11 12.34 6.06
CA THR A 133 10.93 12.33 7.52
C THR A 133 10.01 11.18 7.94
N TRP A 134 10.34 10.52 9.05
CA TRP A 134 9.55 9.43 9.62
C TRP A 134 8.99 9.80 11.00
N SER A 135 7.76 9.38 11.28
CA SER A 135 7.06 9.50 12.57
C SER A 135 6.70 8.13 13.13
N ASN A 136 6.73 7.97 14.46
CA ASN A 136 6.39 6.70 15.11
C ASN A 136 4.89 6.45 15.12
N VAL A 137 4.47 5.30 14.58
CA VAL A 137 3.10 4.78 14.73
C VAL A 137 3.03 3.97 16.02
N THR A 138 2.00 4.17 16.84
CA THR A 138 1.85 3.46 18.11
C THR A 138 1.24 2.08 17.87
N LEU A 139 2.08 1.05 17.93
CA LEU A 139 1.64 -0.35 17.92
C LEU A 139 0.86 -0.70 19.22
N PRO A 140 -0.11 -1.63 19.16
CA PRO A 140 -0.84 -2.04 20.34
C PRO A 140 0.06 -2.89 21.25
N SER A 141 -0.18 -2.84 22.57
CA SER A 141 0.58 -3.61 23.59
C SER A 141 0.43 -5.14 23.51
N ALA A 142 -0.16 -5.65 22.43
CA ALA A 142 -0.19 -7.06 22.09
C ALA A 142 0.99 -7.51 21.22
N VAL A 143 1.60 -6.60 20.45
CA VAL A 143 2.77 -6.92 19.61
C VAL A 143 3.97 -7.24 20.49
N ALA A 144 4.61 -8.38 20.21
CA ALA A 144 5.91 -8.73 20.79
C ALA A 144 7.04 -8.42 19.80
N ASP A 145 6.86 -8.76 18.52
CA ASP A 145 7.67 -8.28 17.39
C ASP A 145 6.83 -8.21 16.11
N THR A 146 7.40 -7.65 15.05
CA THR A 146 6.77 -7.47 13.74
C THR A 146 7.63 -8.08 12.65
N GLN A 147 7.09 -8.99 11.85
CA GLN A 147 7.83 -9.75 10.83
C GLN A 147 7.54 -9.23 9.41
N ALA A 148 6.27 -8.96 9.08
CA ALA A 148 5.90 -8.37 7.79
C ALA A 148 4.72 -7.40 7.93
N ILE A 149 4.61 -6.47 6.98
CA ILE A 149 3.51 -5.50 6.86
C ILE A 149 3.04 -5.48 5.40
N ASP A 150 1.74 -5.32 5.19
CA ASP A 150 1.25 -4.77 3.92
C ASP A 150 0.09 -3.79 4.15
N CYS A 151 0.01 -2.77 3.30
CA CYS A 151 -0.90 -1.64 3.40
C CYS A 151 -1.62 -1.44 2.06
N PRO A 152 -2.80 -2.07 1.85
CA PRO A 152 -3.57 -1.88 0.62
C PRO A 152 -4.08 -0.44 0.42
N THR A 153 -4.15 0.39 1.47
CA THR A 153 -4.42 1.83 1.38
C THR A 153 -3.58 2.63 2.38
N ILE A 154 -3.64 3.96 2.33
CA ILE A 154 -2.95 4.84 3.31
C ILE A 154 -3.53 4.78 4.73
N LEU A 155 -4.68 4.11 4.93
CA LEU A 155 -5.32 3.96 6.24
C LEU A 155 -5.34 2.49 6.70
N GLU A 156 -5.50 1.56 5.75
CA GLU A 156 -5.64 0.14 6.03
C GLU A 156 -4.29 -0.56 5.90
N CYS A 157 -3.78 -1.11 7.01
CA CYS A 157 -2.58 -1.94 7.04
C CYS A 157 -2.80 -3.19 7.89
N ILE A 158 -2.13 -4.27 7.50
CA ILE A 158 -2.03 -5.51 8.25
C ILE A 158 -0.55 -5.76 8.56
N VAL A 159 -0.24 -5.84 9.85
CA VAL A 159 1.07 -6.27 10.37
C VAL A 159 0.94 -7.70 10.88
N VAL A 160 1.94 -8.53 10.64
CA VAL A 160 2.03 -9.89 11.19
C VAL A 160 3.35 -10.08 11.92
N GLY A 161 3.35 -10.85 13.02
CA GLY A 161 4.55 -11.13 13.80
C GLY A 161 4.23 -11.85 15.11
N ASN A 162 5.10 -11.73 16.11
CA ASN A 162 4.87 -12.35 17.41
C ASN A 162 3.95 -11.51 18.31
N SER A 163 3.25 -12.19 19.22
CA SER A 163 2.23 -11.64 20.11
C SER A 163 2.45 -12.09 21.54
N TYR A 164 2.31 -11.18 22.51
CA TYR A 164 2.28 -11.52 23.93
C TYR A 164 0.98 -12.24 24.37
N TRP A 165 0.03 -12.42 23.44
CA TRP A 165 -1.29 -13.01 23.68
C TRP A 165 -1.53 -14.20 22.74
N GLY A 166 -2.27 -15.21 23.22
CA GLY A 166 -2.62 -16.39 22.42
C GLY A 166 -1.45 -17.37 22.29
N PHE A 167 -1.10 -17.72 21.05
CA PHE A 167 -0.15 -18.80 20.73
C PHE A 167 1.28 -18.32 20.42
N GLY A 168 1.60 -17.08 20.81
CA GLY A 168 2.90 -16.43 20.51
C GLY A 168 2.93 -15.67 19.19
N TYR A 169 1.87 -15.75 18.37
CA TYR A 169 1.75 -15.12 17.06
C TYR A 169 0.51 -14.22 16.96
N GLY A 170 0.59 -13.17 16.15
CA GLY A 170 -0.49 -12.20 15.98
C GLY A 170 -0.57 -11.59 14.59
N ILE A 171 -1.79 -11.19 14.26
CA ILE A 171 -2.18 -10.37 13.10
C ILE A 171 -2.78 -9.09 13.68
N PHE A 172 -2.23 -7.96 13.30
CA PHE A 172 -2.59 -6.64 13.82
C PHE A 172 -3.09 -5.82 12.64
N GLN A 173 -4.40 -5.60 12.58
CA GLN A 173 -5.06 -4.84 11.52
C GLN A 173 -5.37 -3.43 12.03
N THR A 174 -4.95 -2.40 11.31
CA THR A 174 -5.43 -1.02 11.48
C THR A 174 -6.33 -0.65 10.31
N PRO A 175 -7.52 -0.07 10.54
CA PRO A 175 -8.33 0.58 9.51
C PRO A 175 -8.07 2.09 9.39
N ASN A 176 -7.16 2.66 10.20
CA ASN A 176 -6.93 4.10 10.32
C ASN A 176 -5.49 4.47 10.75
N ALA A 177 -4.49 4.08 9.95
CA ALA A 177 -3.07 4.46 10.10
C ALA A 177 -2.47 4.27 11.51
N GLY A 178 -2.93 3.23 12.23
CA GLY A 178 -2.47 2.86 13.57
C GLY A 178 -3.10 3.64 14.72
N ILE A 179 -4.14 4.44 14.48
CA ILE A 179 -4.92 5.11 15.54
C ILE A 179 -5.70 4.07 16.36
N THR A 180 -6.22 3.02 15.72
CA THR A 180 -6.89 1.88 16.36
C THR A 180 -6.43 0.56 15.74
N TRP A 181 -6.43 -0.50 16.54
CA TRP A 181 -5.93 -1.81 16.14
C TRP A 181 -6.90 -2.92 16.52
N ASN A 182 -7.30 -3.72 15.54
CA ASN A 182 -7.92 -5.02 15.73
C ASN A 182 -6.80 -6.07 15.83
N VAL A 183 -6.83 -6.90 16.87
CA VAL A 183 -5.81 -7.93 17.12
C VAL A 183 -6.43 -9.31 16.98
N SER A 184 -5.87 -10.13 16.11
CA SER A 184 -6.29 -11.50 15.87
C SER A 184 -5.12 -12.47 16.04
N ALA A 185 -5.32 -13.56 16.76
CA ALA A 185 -4.32 -14.60 16.99
C ALA A 185 -4.95 -15.97 16.70
N PRO A 186 -5.25 -16.29 15.43
CA PRO A 186 -6.01 -17.48 15.08
C PRO A 186 -5.23 -18.75 15.42
N ASN A 187 -5.90 -19.71 16.07
CA ASN A 187 -5.33 -20.95 16.64
C ASN A 187 -4.84 -21.98 15.59
N ILE A 188 -4.36 -21.52 14.44
CA ILE A 188 -4.12 -22.32 13.24
C ILE A 188 -2.69 -22.17 12.68
N LEU A 189 -1.77 -21.49 13.36
CA LEU A 189 -0.41 -21.23 12.84
C LEU A 189 0.68 -21.45 13.90
N GLY A 190 1.85 -21.92 13.43
CA GLY A 190 3.11 -21.97 14.18
C GLY A 190 4.11 -20.88 13.79
N GLY A 191 3.63 -19.76 13.24
CA GLY A 191 4.45 -18.60 12.86
C GLY A 191 3.97 -17.87 11.61
N LEU A 192 3.99 -16.53 11.64
CA LEU A 192 3.82 -15.67 10.48
C LEU A 192 5.11 -14.92 10.18
N ALA A 193 5.49 -14.91 8.90
CA ALA A 193 6.69 -14.27 8.37
C ALA A 193 6.40 -13.37 7.15
N THR A 194 5.23 -13.51 6.52
CA THR A 194 4.85 -12.74 5.32
C THR A 194 3.35 -12.45 5.29
N VAL A 195 2.97 -11.30 4.74
CA VAL A 195 1.60 -10.88 4.46
C VAL A 195 1.57 -10.10 3.13
N THR A 196 0.48 -10.22 2.37
CA THR A 196 0.22 -9.41 1.17
C THR A 196 -1.28 -9.22 0.96
N CYS A 197 -1.69 -8.02 0.57
CA CYS A 197 -3.07 -7.57 0.40
C CYS A 197 -3.34 -7.08 -1.03
N PRO A 198 -3.61 -7.98 -1.99
CA PRO A 198 -4.03 -7.62 -3.35
C PRO A 198 -5.35 -6.82 -3.42
N SER A 199 -6.07 -6.64 -2.32
CA SER A 199 -7.03 -5.54 -2.13
C SER A 199 -7.21 -5.24 -0.63
N SER A 200 -7.94 -4.16 -0.30
CA SER A 200 -8.33 -3.85 1.09
C SER A 200 -9.25 -4.88 1.76
N LEU A 201 -9.76 -5.86 1.00
CA LEU A 201 -10.56 -6.97 1.54
C LEU A 201 -9.82 -8.31 1.50
N VAL A 202 -9.08 -8.58 0.43
CA VAL A 202 -8.45 -9.89 0.20
C VAL A 202 -6.96 -9.81 0.52
N CYS A 203 -6.56 -10.53 1.56
CA CYS A 203 -5.17 -10.61 2.02
C CYS A 203 -4.77 -12.07 2.29
N TYR A 204 -3.49 -12.37 2.09
CA TYR A 204 -2.87 -13.66 2.38
C TYR A 204 -1.75 -13.44 3.39
N ALA A 205 -1.58 -14.38 4.32
CA ALA A 205 -0.46 -14.36 5.26
C ALA A 205 0.07 -15.78 5.47
N GLY A 206 1.36 -15.92 5.75
CA GLY A 206 1.99 -17.23 5.89
C GLY A 206 3.32 -17.24 6.62
N GLY A 207 3.86 -18.44 6.87
CA GLY A 207 5.12 -18.63 7.60
C GLY A 207 5.43 -20.08 7.96
N LYS A 208 5.39 -20.40 9.26
CA LYS A 208 5.92 -21.61 9.89
C LYS A 208 4.84 -22.33 10.73
N PRO A 209 5.04 -23.62 11.02
CA PRO A 209 4.46 -24.70 10.24
C PRO A 209 2.95 -24.90 10.44
N ASN A 210 2.28 -25.20 9.32
CA ASN A 210 1.05 -25.99 9.16
C ASN A 210 -0.23 -25.57 9.91
N PRO A 211 -1.26 -25.08 9.16
CA PRO A 211 -1.19 -24.57 7.78
C PRO A 211 -0.15 -23.47 7.62
N SER A 212 0.49 -23.38 6.45
CA SER A 212 1.52 -22.36 6.20
C SER A 212 0.99 -21.11 5.49
N ILE A 213 -0.24 -21.12 4.95
CA ILE A 213 -0.90 -19.96 4.34
C ILE A 213 -2.38 -19.87 4.78
N ILE A 214 -2.77 -18.69 5.24
CA ILE A 214 -4.14 -18.27 5.56
C ILE A 214 -4.60 -17.15 4.64
N ILE A 215 -5.92 -17.03 4.44
CA ILE A 215 -6.57 -15.98 3.65
C ILE A 215 -7.64 -15.25 4.47
N SER A 216 -7.65 -13.92 4.34
CA SER A 216 -8.74 -13.02 4.73
C SER A 216 -9.52 -12.60 3.49
N THR A 217 -10.84 -12.43 3.63
CA THR A 217 -11.71 -11.82 2.60
C THR A 217 -12.55 -10.65 3.15
N ASP A 218 -12.21 -10.15 4.34
CA ASP A 218 -12.92 -9.09 5.06
C ASP A 218 -11.98 -7.99 5.59
N GLY A 219 -10.80 -7.85 4.98
CA GLY A 219 -9.81 -6.82 5.29
C GLY A 219 -8.92 -7.11 6.50
N GLY A 220 -8.87 -8.36 6.96
CA GLY A 220 -8.00 -8.82 8.03
C GLY A 220 -8.70 -9.16 9.34
N ILE A 221 -10.04 -9.14 9.36
CA ILE A 221 -10.85 -9.34 10.56
C ILE A 221 -10.97 -10.85 10.86
N THR A 222 -11.23 -11.67 9.83
CA THR A 222 -11.25 -13.14 9.95
C THR A 222 -10.29 -13.80 8.96
N TRP A 223 -9.67 -14.88 9.41
CA TRP A 223 -8.63 -15.60 8.67
C TRP A 223 -8.93 -17.09 8.63
N ASN A 224 -8.92 -17.64 7.42
CA ASN A 224 -9.24 -19.04 7.16
C ASN A 224 -8.03 -19.74 6.53
N PRO A 225 -7.78 -21.02 6.83
CA PRO A 225 -6.67 -21.75 6.24
C PRO A 225 -6.91 -22.01 4.75
N THR A 226 -5.92 -21.71 3.91
CA THR A 226 -5.93 -22.16 2.51
C THR A 226 -5.60 -23.67 2.47
N SER A 227 -6.23 -24.42 1.57
CA SER A 227 -6.16 -25.88 1.61
C SER A 227 -6.56 -26.52 0.27
N PRO A 228 -5.88 -27.58 -0.20
CA PRO A 228 -4.68 -28.19 0.41
C PRO A 228 -3.39 -27.46 0.00
N PHE A 229 -2.67 -26.93 1.00
CA PHE A 229 -1.21 -26.72 0.92
C PHE A 229 -0.51 -28.04 1.34
N PRO A 230 0.75 -28.32 0.94
CA PRO A 230 1.34 -29.67 1.03
C PRO A 230 1.27 -30.33 2.43
N PRO A 231 0.65 -31.51 2.61
CA PRO A 231 0.25 -31.97 3.95
C PRO A 231 1.32 -32.70 4.79
N ALA A 232 2.58 -32.80 4.34
CA ALA A 232 3.50 -33.85 4.82
C ALA A 232 4.93 -33.42 5.16
N GLU A 233 5.33 -32.16 4.94
CA GLU A 233 6.72 -31.71 5.11
C GLU A 233 6.81 -30.48 6.03
N ALA A 234 7.98 -30.25 6.64
CA ALA A 234 8.22 -29.06 7.46
C ALA A 234 8.56 -27.87 6.54
N VAL A 235 7.50 -27.27 5.98
CA VAL A 235 7.56 -26.10 5.11
C VAL A 235 7.69 -24.81 5.91
N SER A 236 8.61 -23.96 5.48
CA SER A 236 8.79 -22.58 5.94
C SER A 236 8.62 -21.64 4.76
N LEU A 237 7.58 -20.81 4.78
CA LEU A 237 7.40 -19.76 3.78
C LEU A 237 8.11 -18.47 4.18
N SER A 238 8.65 -17.81 3.16
CA SER A 238 9.43 -16.57 3.26
C SER A 238 8.68 -15.39 2.67
N SER A 239 7.97 -15.58 1.55
CA SER A 239 7.28 -14.49 0.83
C SER A 239 6.07 -14.99 0.02
N ILE A 240 5.06 -14.15 -0.13
CA ILE A 240 3.90 -14.35 -1.01
C ILE A 240 3.70 -13.06 -1.82
N ALA A 241 3.48 -13.18 -3.14
CA ALA A 241 3.12 -12.06 -4.00
C ALA A 241 1.84 -12.37 -4.82
N CYS A 242 0.92 -11.40 -4.86
CA CYS A 242 -0.39 -11.54 -5.49
C CYS A 242 -0.66 -10.41 -6.50
N PRO A 243 -0.41 -10.59 -7.81
CA PRO A 243 -0.77 -9.60 -8.83
C PRO A 243 -2.30 -9.52 -9.09
N ALA A 244 -3.09 -10.41 -8.49
CA ALA A 244 -4.55 -10.31 -8.45
C ALA A 244 -5.10 -11.06 -7.22
N ILE A 245 -6.28 -10.67 -6.72
CA ILE A 245 -6.89 -11.23 -5.50
C ILE A 245 -7.03 -12.76 -5.46
N GLN A 246 -7.08 -13.41 -6.62
CA GLN A 246 -7.25 -14.87 -6.76
C GLN A 246 -5.97 -15.60 -7.18
N PHE A 247 -4.94 -14.88 -7.65
CA PHE A 247 -3.73 -15.47 -8.23
C PHE A 247 -2.50 -14.96 -7.49
N CYS A 248 -1.79 -15.88 -6.86
CA CYS A 248 -0.64 -15.59 -6.01
C CYS A 248 0.43 -16.67 -6.15
N ILE A 249 1.69 -16.26 -6.01
CA ILE A 249 2.85 -17.15 -5.90
C ILE A 249 3.35 -17.07 -4.45
N ALA A 250 3.64 -18.21 -3.84
CA ALA A 250 4.21 -18.33 -2.50
C ALA A 250 5.55 -19.08 -2.58
N VAL A 251 6.57 -18.55 -1.90
CA VAL A 251 7.94 -19.07 -1.95
C VAL A 251 8.56 -19.26 -0.56
N GLY A 252 9.50 -20.19 -0.47
CA GLY A 252 10.17 -20.53 0.78
C GLY A 252 11.16 -21.69 0.62
N LEU A 253 11.22 -22.51 1.66
CA LEU A 253 11.92 -23.79 1.66
C LEU A 253 11.05 -24.90 2.26
N TYR A 254 11.24 -26.13 1.80
CA TYR A 254 10.78 -27.32 2.50
C TYR A 254 11.97 -27.99 3.20
N SER A 255 11.72 -28.61 4.35
CA SER A 255 12.67 -29.48 5.03
C SER A 255 12.02 -30.82 5.33
N ASN A 256 12.61 -31.90 4.80
CA ASN A 256 12.14 -33.26 5.02
C ASN A 256 13.00 -33.89 6.13
N GLN A 257 12.64 -33.64 7.39
CA GLN A 257 13.37 -34.14 8.57
C GLN A 257 13.15 -35.65 8.79
N SER A 258 13.68 -36.47 7.88
CA SER A 258 14.00 -37.86 8.19
C SER A 258 15.26 -37.92 9.06
N ASN A 259 15.30 -38.85 10.01
CA ASN A 259 16.37 -38.96 11.02
C ASN A 259 17.76 -39.41 10.48
N ASN A 260 17.96 -39.44 9.15
CA ASN A 260 19.21 -39.87 8.50
C ASN A 260 19.58 -38.93 7.32
N GLY A 261 19.86 -37.66 7.62
CA GLY A 261 20.31 -36.69 6.61
C GLY A 261 19.18 -36.11 5.77
N GLY A 262 18.21 -35.46 6.42
CA GLY A 262 17.04 -34.89 5.76
C GLY A 262 17.35 -33.83 4.69
N THR A 263 16.79 -34.01 3.49
CA THR A 263 16.89 -33.05 2.39
C THR A 263 16.13 -31.77 2.73
N SER A 264 16.69 -30.61 2.35
CA SER A 264 15.97 -29.34 2.31
C SER A 264 16.15 -28.71 0.92
N GLY A 265 15.17 -27.96 0.44
CA GLY A 265 15.21 -27.38 -0.89
C GLY A 265 14.22 -26.24 -1.10
N GLY A 266 14.43 -25.51 -2.20
CA GLY A 266 13.61 -24.37 -2.59
C GLY A 266 12.17 -24.78 -2.88
N LEU A 267 11.23 -24.00 -2.35
CA LEU A 267 9.80 -24.24 -2.49
C LEU A 267 9.15 -23.07 -3.23
N ILE A 268 8.41 -23.39 -4.30
CA ILE A 268 7.60 -22.43 -5.07
C ILE A 268 6.23 -23.08 -5.35
N TYR A 269 5.15 -22.40 -4.95
CA TYR A 269 3.77 -22.79 -5.22
C TYR A 269 2.99 -21.62 -5.80
N TYR A 270 1.96 -21.91 -6.61
CA TYR A 270 1.02 -20.89 -7.09
C TYR A 270 -0.44 -21.32 -6.91
N THR A 271 -1.33 -20.35 -6.80
CA THR A 271 -2.79 -20.53 -6.82
C THR A 271 -3.40 -19.61 -7.89
N SER A 272 -4.57 -19.98 -8.40
CA SER A 272 -5.40 -19.17 -9.31
C SER A 272 -6.85 -19.05 -8.84
N ASN A 273 -7.16 -19.58 -7.65
CA ASN A 273 -8.51 -19.79 -7.13
C ASN A 273 -8.61 -19.52 -5.62
N PHE A 274 -8.05 -18.40 -5.17
CA PHE A 274 -8.10 -17.96 -3.77
C PHE A 274 -7.50 -18.95 -2.75
N GLY A 275 -6.48 -19.71 -3.15
CA GLY A 275 -5.85 -20.73 -2.30
C GLY A 275 -6.71 -21.98 -2.05
N THR A 276 -7.84 -22.15 -2.77
CA THR A 276 -8.67 -23.37 -2.69
C THR A 276 -8.01 -24.57 -3.39
N THR A 277 -7.01 -24.33 -4.24
CA THR A 277 -5.91 -25.26 -4.50
C THR A 277 -4.60 -24.49 -4.66
N TRP A 278 -3.49 -25.12 -4.28
CA TRP A 278 -2.15 -24.70 -4.65
C TRP A 278 -1.50 -25.73 -5.58
N GLN A 279 -0.65 -25.27 -6.49
CA GLN A 279 0.07 -26.09 -7.47
C GLN A 279 1.58 -25.92 -7.27
N SER A 280 2.30 -27.03 -7.17
CA SER A 280 3.76 -27.03 -7.01
C SER A 280 4.45 -26.66 -8.33
N VAL A 281 5.46 -25.81 -8.25
CA VAL A 281 6.43 -25.62 -9.32
C VAL A 281 7.61 -26.57 -9.09
N SER A 282 8.06 -27.28 -10.14
CA SER A 282 9.24 -28.15 -10.04
C SER A 282 10.52 -27.33 -9.92
N VAL A 283 11.21 -27.47 -8.79
CA VAL A 283 12.50 -26.82 -8.49
C VAL A 283 13.61 -27.88 -8.58
N SER A 284 14.79 -27.54 -9.12
CA SER A 284 15.94 -28.47 -9.11
C SER A 284 16.45 -28.71 -7.69
N SER A 285 16.97 -29.90 -7.42
CA SER A 285 17.56 -30.28 -6.12
C SER A 285 18.73 -29.40 -5.68
N ASP A 286 19.34 -28.67 -6.62
CA ASP A 286 20.49 -27.80 -6.36
C ASP A 286 20.09 -26.49 -5.67
N PHE A 287 18.81 -26.09 -5.76
CA PHE A 287 18.29 -24.83 -5.21
C PHE A 287 17.76 -25.03 -3.78
N GLY A 288 18.27 -24.27 -2.82
CA GLY A 288 18.11 -24.53 -1.39
C GLY A 288 16.96 -23.78 -0.72
N THR A 289 16.72 -22.51 -1.10
CA THR A 289 15.62 -21.69 -0.57
C THR A 289 15.24 -20.58 -1.56
N PHE A 290 13.98 -20.17 -1.56
CA PHE A 290 13.52 -18.91 -2.15
C PHE A 290 13.01 -17.99 -1.04
N ASN A 291 13.48 -16.75 -1.04
CA ASN A 291 13.36 -15.83 0.09
C ASN A 291 12.45 -14.64 -0.21
N SER A 292 12.38 -14.20 -1.47
CA SER A 292 11.44 -13.16 -1.91
C SER A 292 10.87 -13.48 -3.30
N VAL A 293 9.71 -12.92 -3.63
CA VAL A 293 9.06 -13.04 -4.94
C VAL A 293 8.33 -11.76 -5.28
N SER A 294 8.39 -11.36 -6.56
CA SER A 294 7.65 -10.20 -7.07
C SER A 294 6.93 -10.56 -8.36
N CYS A 295 5.70 -10.09 -8.49
CA CYS A 295 4.78 -10.41 -9.57
C CYS A 295 4.18 -9.11 -10.14
N PRO A 296 4.74 -8.56 -11.23
CA PRO A 296 4.19 -7.37 -11.89
C PRO A 296 2.95 -7.67 -12.74
N SER A 297 2.64 -8.95 -13.01
CA SER A 297 1.39 -9.36 -13.68
C SER A 297 0.99 -10.80 -13.32
N SER A 298 -0.25 -11.18 -13.63
CA SER A 298 -0.71 -12.58 -13.56
C SER A 298 -0.20 -13.47 -14.71
N THR A 299 0.72 -12.96 -15.54
CA THR A 299 1.38 -13.71 -16.63
C THR A 299 2.88 -13.93 -16.37
N TRP A 300 3.47 -13.26 -15.39
CA TRP A 300 4.90 -13.33 -15.13
C TRP A 300 5.26 -12.91 -13.70
N CYS A 301 6.11 -13.70 -13.05
CA CYS A 301 6.69 -13.41 -11.74
C CYS A 301 8.18 -13.78 -11.73
N MET A 302 8.93 -13.23 -10.78
CA MET A 302 10.32 -13.60 -10.53
C MET A 302 10.56 -13.79 -9.03
N ALA A 303 11.24 -14.88 -8.67
CA ALA A 303 11.61 -15.19 -7.29
C ALA A 303 13.13 -15.21 -7.12
N THR A 304 13.59 -14.77 -5.95
CA THR A 304 14.99 -14.69 -5.55
C THR A 304 15.29 -15.64 -4.40
N GLY A 305 16.47 -16.23 -4.38
CA GLY A 305 16.85 -17.25 -3.42
C GLY A 305 18.33 -17.62 -3.47
N ALA A 306 18.67 -18.75 -2.85
CA ALA A 306 20.04 -19.27 -2.82
C ALA A 306 20.08 -20.78 -3.11
N ASN A 307 21.17 -21.23 -3.71
CA ASN A 307 21.45 -22.65 -3.94
C ASN A 307 22.03 -23.32 -2.68
N LEU A 308 22.23 -24.64 -2.72
CA LEU A 308 22.78 -25.40 -1.58
C LEU A 308 24.23 -25.04 -1.21
N MET A 309 24.92 -24.23 -2.02
CA MET A 309 26.26 -23.68 -1.74
C MET A 309 26.22 -22.22 -1.26
N GLY A 310 25.03 -21.60 -1.18
CA GLY A 310 24.84 -20.20 -0.81
C GLY A 310 24.97 -19.19 -1.96
N GLU A 311 25.11 -19.66 -3.20
CA GLU A 311 25.16 -18.79 -4.39
C GLU A 311 23.75 -18.29 -4.74
N SER A 312 23.63 -17.03 -5.16
CA SER A 312 22.35 -16.42 -5.53
C SER A 312 21.67 -17.08 -6.73
N VAL A 313 20.34 -17.24 -6.63
CA VAL A 313 19.48 -17.88 -7.63
C VAL A 313 18.30 -16.97 -7.96
N THR A 314 17.94 -16.92 -9.24
CA THR A 314 16.66 -16.34 -9.68
C THR A 314 15.82 -17.36 -10.43
N ALA A 315 14.50 -17.37 -10.19
CA ALA A 315 13.53 -18.16 -10.93
C ALA A 315 12.58 -17.24 -11.73
N ASP A 316 12.62 -17.31 -13.06
CA ASP A 316 11.58 -16.77 -13.95
C ASP A 316 10.39 -17.73 -13.95
N LEU A 317 9.20 -17.21 -13.68
CA LEU A 317 7.95 -17.95 -13.64
C LEU A 317 6.96 -17.32 -14.63
N SER A 318 6.80 -17.97 -15.79
CA SER A 318 5.96 -17.47 -16.89
C SER A 318 4.63 -18.26 -16.97
N PHE A 319 3.51 -17.53 -17.10
CA PHE A 319 2.14 -18.07 -17.03
C PHE A 319 1.28 -17.63 -18.22
N SER A 320 0.41 -18.53 -18.69
CA SER A 320 -0.65 -18.23 -19.66
C SER A 320 -2.00 -18.67 -19.10
N SER A 321 -3.00 -17.79 -19.13
CA SER A 321 -4.33 -18.05 -18.53
C SER A 321 -4.25 -18.56 -17.07
N GLN A 322 -3.35 -17.98 -16.26
CA GLN A 322 -3.07 -18.37 -14.87
C GLN A 322 -2.54 -19.81 -14.68
N VAL A 323 -2.08 -20.46 -15.75
CA VAL A 323 -1.40 -21.77 -15.72
C VAL A 323 0.08 -21.56 -16.07
N LEU A 324 0.97 -22.22 -15.34
CA LEU A 324 2.41 -22.18 -15.59
C LEU A 324 2.75 -22.75 -16.97
N VAL A 325 3.51 -22.02 -17.79
CA VAL A 325 3.92 -22.46 -19.13
C VAL A 325 5.43 -22.64 -19.30
N SER A 326 6.25 -21.90 -18.55
CA SER A 326 7.70 -22.10 -18.53
C SER A 326 8.33 -21.60 -17.23
N THR A 327 9.45 -22.22 -16.88
CA THR A 327 10.28 -21.88 -15.72
C THR A 327 11.75 -21.88 -16.13
N SER A 328 12.47 -20.81 -15.81
CA SER A 328 13.92 -20.75 -15.99
C SER A 328 14.58 -20.46 -14.64
N PHE A 329 15.62 -21.21 -14.30
CA PHE A 329 16.41 -20.99 -13.08
C PHE A 329 17.82 -20.58 -13.47
N ASN A 330 18.23 -19.38 -13.07
CA ASN A 330 19.54 -18.82 -13.36
C ASN A 330 20.36 -18.71 -12.06
N LEU A 331 21.63 -19.07 -12.11
CA LEU A 331 22.61 -18.70 -11.08
C LEU A 331 23.07 -17.26 -11.36
N SER A 332 23.11 -16.42 -10.34
CA SER A 332 23.68 -15.07 -10.48
C SER A 332 25.19 -15.17 -10.72
N PRO A 333 25.74 -14.50 -11.74
CA PRO A 333 27.18 -14.54 -12.03
C PRO A 333 28.04 -13.83 -10.98
N ASN A 334 27.43 -12.95 -10.16
CA ASN A 334 28.02 -12.40 -8.93
C ASN A 334 27.30 -12.99 -7.71
N PRO A 335 28.02 -13.40 -6.65
CA PRO A 335 27.42 -13.94 -5.43
C PRO A 335 26.90 -12.83 -4.52
N VAL A 336 25.80 -12.19 -4.93
CA VAL A 336 24.83 -11.61 -3.98
C VAL A 336 24.53 -12.69 -2.93
N GLY A 337 24.48 -12.32 -1.65
CA GLY A 337 24.32 -13.29 -0.57
C GLY A 337 22.89 -13.82 -0.45
N SER A 338 22.63 -14.53 0.64
CA SER A 338 21.39 -15.29 0.84
C SER A 338 20.12 -14.44 0.96
N GLU A 339 20.23 -13.14 1.23
CA GLU A 339 19.08 -12.27 1.47
C GLU A 339 18.92 -11.31 0.28
N MET A 340 18.02 -11.66 -0.64
CA MET A 340 17.69 -10.89 -1.83
C MET A 340 16.22 -10.47 -1.81
N ALA A 341 15.94 -9.25 -1.38
CA ALA A 341 14.63 -8.62 -1.61
C ALA A 341 14.47 -8.29 -3.10
N ILE A 342 13.32 -8.58 -3.73
CA ILE A 342 13.07 -8.32 -5.16
C ILE A 342 11.85 -7.41 -5.36
N PHE A 343 12.00 -6.41 -6.23
CA PHE A 343 10.89 -5.59 -6.73
C PHE A 343 10.90 -5.55 -8.27
N CYS A 344 9.83 -6.05 -8.89
CA CYS A 344 9.65 -6.02 -10.33
C CYS A 344 8.72 -4.89 -10.76
N GLN A 345 9.26 -3.94 -11.53
CA GLN A 345 8.52 -2.78 -12.05
C GLN A 345 7.62 -3.14 -13.23
N ALA A 346 8.02 -4.15 -14.00
CA ALA A 346 7.32 -4.69 -15.15
C ALA A 346 7.82 -6.12 -15.45
N VAL A 347 7.17 -6.81 -16.39
CA VAL A 347 7.62 -8.13 -16.90
C VAL A 347 9.11 -8.08 -17.26
N MET A 348 9.88 -9.05 -16.76
CA MET A 348 11.36 -9.16 -16.86
C MET A 348 12.20 -8.02 -16.26
N ARG A 349 11.60 -6.92 -15.79
CA ARG A 349 12.33 -5.74 -15.26
C ARG A 349 12.26 -5.68 -13.74
N CYS A 350 13.33 -6.14 -13.09
CA CYS A 350 13.39 -6.22 -11.63
C CYS A 350 14.68 -5.63 -11.08
N LEU A 351 14.53 -4.98 -9.92
CA LEU A 351 15.61 -4.67 -9.02
C LEU A 351 15.63 -5.73 -7.91
N MET A 352 16.82 -6.03 -7.42
CA MET A 352 17.10 -6.98 -6.34
C MET A 352 18.14 -6.33 -5.42
N ALA A 353 18.01 -6.46 -4.10
CA ALA A 353 18.95 -5.88 -3.15
C ALA A 353 19.39 -6.94 -2.12
N GLY A 354 20.69 -6.98 -1.80
CA GLY A 354 21.24 -7.90 -0.79
C GLY A 354 22.66 -7.58 -0.35
N GLY A 355 23.09 -8.16 0.78
CA GLY A 355 24.48 -8.17 1.24
C GLY A 355 25.26 -9.38 0.68
N THR A 356 26.57 -9.25 0.46
CA THR A 356 27.46 -10.33 -0.03
C THR A 356 28.26 -10.99 1.11
N LEU A 357 28.86 -12.15 0.84
CA LEU A 357 29.87 -12.79 1.71
C LEU A 357 31.19 -11.98 1.78
N GLY A 358 31.12 -10.81 2.40
CA GLY A 358 32.21 -9.82 2.47
C GLY A 358 31.79 -8.42 2.92
N ASN A 359 30.55 -8.21 3.36
CA ASN A 359 29.98 -6.91 3.76
C ASN A 359 29.95 -5.86 2.62
N ILE A 360 29.97 -6.31 1.35
CA ILE A 360 29.68 -5.43 0.20
C ILE A 360 28.19 -5.56 -0.10
N SER A 361 27.51 -4.42 -0.12
CA SER A 361 26.07 -4.30 -0.33
C SER A 361 25.79 -3.99 -1.80
N GLU A 362 25.01 -4.85 -2.45
CA GLU A 362 24.82 -4.84 -3.90
C GLU A 362 23.34 -4.66 -4.26
N ILE A 363 23.09 -3.77 -5.23
CA ILE A 363 21.79 -3.63 -5.88
C ILE A 363 21.95 -4.16 -7.30
N SER A 364 21.24 -5.23 -7.59
CA SER A 364 21.25 -5.95 -8.86
C SER A 364 20.03 -5.59 -9.70
N PHE A 365 20.22 -5.37 -10.99
CA PHE A 365 19.16 -5.13 -11.96
C PHE A 365 19.15 -6.22 -13.04
N THR A 366 17.97 -6.60 -13.50
CA THR A 366 17.77 -7.43 -14.69
C THR A 366 16.66 -6.86 -15.58
N SER A 367 16.76 -7.15 -16.88
CA SER A 367 15.73 -6.86 -17.89
C SER A 367 15.29 -8.10 -18.70
N ASP A 368 15.71 -9.31 -18.28
CA ASP A 368 15.57 -10.56 -19.04
C ASP A 368 15.32 -11.80 -18.16
N GLY A 369 14.68 -11.61 -16.99
CA GLY A 369 14.34 -12.70 -16.06
C GLY A 369 15.54 -13.27 -15.28
N GLY A 370 16.57 -12.46 -15.07
CA GLY A 370 17.82 -12.88 -14.42
C GLY A 370 18.74 -13.70 -15.31
N SER A 371 18.51 -13.71 -16.63
CA SER A 371 19.41 -14.34 -17.60
C SER A 371 20.71 -13.55 -17.74
N SER A 372 20.64 -12.23 -17.52
CA SER A 372 21.75 -11.35 -17.21
C SER A 372 21.40 -10.44 -16.02
N ILE A 373 22.43 -10.10 -15.25
CA ILE A 373 22.35 -9.25 -14.07
C ILE A 373 23.47 -8.21 -14.13
N SER A 374 23.11 -6.94 -13.96
CA SER A 374 24.04 -5.83 -13.78
C SER A 374 24.01 -5.34 -12.34
N VAL A 375 25.17 -5.08 -11.74
CA VAL A 375 25.28 -4.69 -10.32
C VAL A 375 25.70 -3.22 -10.17
N GLU A 376 25.01 -2.51 -9.29
CA GLU A 376 25.36 -1.19 -8.76
C GLU A 376 25.71 -1.31 -7.27
N THR A 377 26.70 -0.54 -6.81
CA THR A 377 27.06 -0.47 -5.39
C THR A 377 26.38 0.71 -4.70
N VAL A 378 25.93 0.51 -3.45
CA VAL A 378 25.40 1.61 -2.63
C VAL A 378 26.54 2.48 -2.05
N PRO A 379 26.30 3.78 -1.78
CA PRO A 379 27.22 4.62 -1.02
C PRO A 379 27.54 4.03 0.36
N SER A 380 28.76 4.29 0.85
CA SER A 380 29.17 3.94 2.21
C SER A 380 28.34 4.70 3.27
N PRO A 381 27.97 4.05 4.41
CA PRO A 381 28.29 2.69 4.80
C PRO A 381 27.50 1.64 3.99
N SER A 382 27.99 0.40 3.96
CA SER A 382 27.38 -0.73 3.26
C SER A 382 26.79 -1.73 4.27
N PRO A 383 25.53 -1.56 4.72
CA PRO A 383 24.81 -2.51 5.57
C PRO A 383 24.23 -3.68 4.77
N ASP A 384 23.92 -4.79 5.42
CA ASP A 384 23.22 -5.89 4.77
C ASP A 384 21.81 -5.41 4.37
N LEU A 385 21.41 -5.63 3.11
CA LEU A 385 20.27 -4.94 2.45
C LEU A 385 18.98 -5.79 2.51
N ASP A 386 18.31 -5.72 3.65
CA ASP A 386 17.15 -6.55 3.98
C ASP A 386 15.86 -6.23 3.19
N GLN A 387 15.72 -5.02 2.64
CA GLN A 387 14.47 -4.51 2.07
C GLN A 387 14.66 -3.68 0.78
N LEU A 388 13.74 -3.84 -0.16
CA LEU A 388 13.66 -3.07 -1.41
C LEU A 388 12.18 -2.81 -1.75
N GLN A 389 11.80 -1.54 -1.86
CA GLN A 389 10.47 -1.12 -2.30
C GLN A 389 10.58 0.06 -3.26
N CYS A 390 9.86 0.01 -4.39
CA CYS A 390 9.76 1.13 -5.32
C CYS A 390 8.30 1.58 -5.45
N GLY A 391 8.08 2.89 -5.58
CA GLY A 391 6.75 3.41 -5.87
C GLY A 391 6.59 3.80 -7.34
N VAL A 392 5.42 3.50 -7.90
CA VAL A 392 5.02 4.00 -9.22
C VAL A 392 4.57 5.46 -9.12
N GLY A 393 5.32 6.34 -9.79
CA GLY A 393 5.08 7.78 -9.87
C GLY A 393 5.62 8.37 -11.18
N PRO A 394 5.52 9.70 -11.38
CA PRO A 394 6.02 10.36 -12.60
C PRO A 394 7.55 10.33 -12.74
N VAL A 395 8.25 10.11 -11.62
CA VAL A 395 9.63 9.63 -11.57
C VAL A 395 9.59 8.32 -10.78
N LEU A 396 10.30 7.29 -11.24
CA LEU A 396 10.40 6.05 -10.48
C LEU A 396 11.48 6.21 -9.41
N TRP A 397 11.03 6.12 -8.17
CA TRP A 397 11.85 6.22 -6.98
C TRP A 397 11.84 4.84 -6.30
N CYS A 398 13.01 4.39 -5.87
CA CYS A 398 13.17 3.19 -5.08
C CYS A 398 13.86 3.55 -3.77
N ILE A 399 13.35 2.98 -2.67
CA ILE A 399 14.06 2.90 -1.40
C ILE A 399 14.54 1.47 -1.22
N VAL A 400 15.84 1.34 -1.03
CA VAL A 400 16.45 0.16 -0.41
C VAL A 400 16.79 0.51 1.02
N SER A 401 16.56 -0.40 1.96
CA SER A 401 17.04 -0.22 3.33
C SER A 401 17.73 -1.47 3.86
N GLY A 402 18.73 -1.23 4.70
CA GLY A 402 19.60 -2.27 5.25
C GLY A 402 20.13 -1.89 6.61
N SER A 403 20.45 -2.90 7.43
CA SER A 403 20.81 -2.74 8.84
C SER A 403 22.26 -3.16 9.10
N ASN A 404 22.88 -2.59 10.15
CA ASN A 404 24.16 -3.10 10.64
C ASN A 404 23.99 -4.37 11.49
N GLN A 405 25.07 -5.15 11.59
CA GLN A 405 25.10 -6.47 12.26
C GLN A 405 24.82 -6.45 13.79
N ASP A 406 24.61 -5.28 14.39
CA ASP A 406 24.17 -5.10 15.78
C ASP A 406 22.73 -4.57 15.92
N ASN A 407 22.00 -4.45 14.80
CA ASN A 407 20.63 -3.93 14.68
C ASN A 407 20.40 -2.54 15.29
N SER A 408 21.45 -1.72 15.45
CA SER A 408 21.33 -0.37 16.04
C SER A 408 20.91 0.71 15.04
N THR A 409 21.18 0.51 13.74
CA THR A 409 21.00 1.51 12.69
C THR A 409 20.54 0.88 11.38
N THR A 410 19.47 1.42 10.81
CA THR A 410 19.04 1.18 9.42
C THR A 410 19.41 2.40 8.58
N TRP A 411 19.95 2.19 7.39
CA TRP A 411 20.16 3.22 6.37
C TRP A 411 19.13 3.09 5.25
N PHE A 412 18.71 4.23 4.69
CA PHE A 412 17.85 4.29 3.51
C PHE A 412 18.63 4.84 2.32
N TYR A 413 18.60 4.11 1.20
CA TYR A 413 19.18 4.52 -0.07
C TYR A 413 18.07 4.81 -1.06
N GLY A 414 18.00 6.06 -1.49
CA GLY A 414 17.10 6.51 -2.54
C GLY A 414 17.81 6.53 -3.87
N ALA A 415 17.19 5.99 -4.91
CA ALA A 415 17.51 6.31 -6.29
C ALA A 415 16.26 6.81 -7.01
N ASN A 416 16.38 7.98 -7.64
CA ASN A 416 15.61 8.25 -8.85
C ASN A 416 16.23 7.37 -9.94
N THR A 417 15.71 6.15 -10.12
CA THR A 417 16.18 5.31 -11.22
C THR A 417 15.66 5.91 -12.51
N TYR A 418 16.47 6.78 -13.10
CA TYR A 418 16.26 7.26 -14.46
C TYR A 418 16.04 6.03 -15.33
N THR A 419 15.00 6.01 -16.15
CA THR A 419 14.85 4.95 -17.14
C THR A 419 16.15 4.91 -17.94
N PRO A 420 16.88 3.77 -18.00
CA PRO A 420 17.98 3.63 -18.94
C PRO A 420 17.42 4.04 -20.30
N GLU A 421 18.04 5.06 -20.92
CA GLU A 421 17.56 5.78 -22.10
C GLU A 421 16.79 4.82 -22.99
N VAL A 422 15.45 4.97 -23.08
CA VAL A 422 14.53 3.93 -23.60
C VAL A 422 15.15 3.33 -24.86
N PRO A 423 15.73 2.11 -24.81
CA PRO A 423 16.81 1.74 -25.73
C PRO A 423 16.29 1.85 -27.15
N ASN A 424 16.82 2.82 -27.90
CA ASN A 424 16.05 3.52 -28.94
C ASN A 424 15.30 2.53 -29.84
N LEU A 425 14.00 2.32 -29.55
CA LEU A 425 13.22 1.20 -30.10
C LEU A 425 12.75 1.51 -31.53
N VAL A 426 13.75 1.67 -32.40
CA VAL A 426 13.91 0.74 -33.52
C VAL A 426 13.55 -0.66 -33.02
N ALA A 427 12.26 -1.00 -33.11
CA ALA A 427 11.79 -2.34 -32.85
C ALA A 427 12.63 -3.33 -33.67
N PRO A 428 12.94 -4.54 -33.16
CA PRO A 428 13.70 -5.54 -33.92
C PRO A 428 13.05 -5.67 -35.28
N ALA A 429 13.80 -5.32 -36.34
CA ALA A 429 13.19 -4.87 -37.60
C ALA A 429 12.21 -5.92 -38.13
N ILE A 430 10.92 -5.65 -37.95
CA ILE A 430 9.87 -6.62 -38.27
C ILE A 430 9.89 -6.77 -39.78
N SER A 431 10.47 -7.89 -40.23
CA SER A 431 10.34 -8.38 -41.61
C SER A 431 8.87 -8.23 -41.99
N PRO A 432 8.47 -7.46 -43.02
CA PRO A 432 7.10 -6.92 -43.16
C PRO A 432 5.93 -7.91 -43.38
N SER A 433 6.09 -9.16 -42.95
CA SER A 433 5.25 -10.32 -43.23
C SER A 433 4.77 -11.05 -41.96
N SER A 434 4.35 -10.30 -40.92
CA SER A 434 3.60 -10.88 -39.78
C SER A 434 2.84 -9.88 -38.89
N GLN A 435 2.37 -8.74 -39.40
CA GLN A 435 1.36 -7.94 -38.67
C GLN A 435 -0.01 -8.65 -38.71
N SER A 436 -0.34 -9.41 -37.66
CA SER A 436 -1.70 -9.89 -37.39
C SER A 436 -2.46 -8.87 -36.53
N ASN A 437 -3.59 -8.40 -37.06
CA ASN A 437 -4.41 -7.32 -36.49
C ASN A 437 -4.65 -7.41 -34.97
N LEU A 438 -4.02 -6.51 -34.21
CA LEU A 438 -4.48 -6.10 -32.88
C LEU A 438 -4.92 -4.64 -32.96
N ASN A 439 -6.24 -4.41 -32.89
CA ASN A 439 -6.80 -3.06 -32.79
C ASN A 439 -6.52 -2.50 -31.38
N PRO A 440 -6.21 -1.20 -31.23
CA PRO A 440 -6.03 -0.60 -29.93
C PRO A 440 -7.33 -0.65 -29.10
N ILE A 441 -7.19 -0.74 -27.79
CA ILE A 441 -8.31 -0.82 -26.86
C ILE A 441 -8.81 0.60 -26.57
N ASN A 442 -10.04 0.89 -26.96
CA ASN A 442 -10.68 2.18 -26.70
C ASN A 442 -10.88 2.38 -25.19
N ALA A 443 -10.34 3.48 -24.67
CA ALA A 443 -10.50 3.92 -23.28
C ALA A 443 -11.01 5.37 -23.24
N LEU A 444 -11.76 5.73 -22.20
CA LEU A 444 -12.19 7.11 -21.99
C LEU A 444 -11.79 7.62 -20.60
N VAL A 445 -11.53 8.92 -20.52
CA VAL A 445 -11.43 9.67 -19.26
C VAL A 445 -12.60 10.65 -19.18
N LEU A 446 -13.33 10.59 -18.07
CA LEU A 446 -14.49 11.39 -17.73
C LEU A 446 -14.36 11.95 -16.32
N GLY A 447 -15.08 13.03 -16.04
CA GLY A 447 -14.96 13.78 -14.79
C GLY A 447 -14.86 15.29 -15.03
N ASP A 448 -14.28 16.00 -14.08
CA ASP A 448 -14.17 17.46 -14.10
C ASP A 448 -12.85 17.99 -14.73
N SER A 449 -12.45 19.20 -14.34
CA SER A 449 -11.12 19.80 -14.49
C SER A 449 -9.95 18.86 -14.16
N ILE A 450 -9.97 18.15 -13.03
CA ILE A 450 -8.87 17.28 -12.59
C ILE A 450 -8.74 16.08 -13.54
N ALA A 451 -9.87 15.43 -13.84
CA ALA A 451 -9.95 14.38 -14.85
C ALA A 451 -9.44 14.84 -16.23
N LYS A 452 -9.71 16.11 -16.60
CA LYS A 452 -9.19 16.69 -17.84
C LYS A 452 -7.66 16.68 -17.89
N VAL A 453 -6.99 17.03 -16.79
CA VAL A 453 -5.51 17.06 -16.71
C VAL A 453 -4.93 15.65 -16.76
N ILE A 454 -5.47 14.70 -16.00
CA ILE A 454 -5.03 13.29 -16.04
C ILE A 454 -5.19 12.70 -17.45
N GLY A 455 -6.33 12.95 -18.10
CA GLY A 455 -6.58 12.52 -19.47
C GLY A 455 -5.75 13.24 -20.54
N ILE A 456 -5.05 14.33 -20.22
CA ILE A 456 -4.01 14.92 -21.10
C ILE A 456 -2.70 14.12 -20.94
N GLY A 457 -2.30 13.79 -19.70
CA GLY A 457 -1.11 12.98 -19.45
C GLY A 457 -1.18 11.58 -20.08
N LEU A 458 -2.29 10.86 -19.87
CA LEU A 458 -2.50 9.51 -20.43
C LEU A 458 -2.48 9.48 -21.97
N ASN A 459 -2.92 10.56 -22.61
CA ASN A 459 -2.96 10.69 -24.07
C ASN A 459 -1.55 10.72 -24.71
N VAL A 460 -0.51 11.12 -23.97
CA VAL A 460 0.88 11.21 -24.47
C VAL A 460 1.47 9.83 -24.79
N ASN A 461 1.18 8.82 -23.96
CA ASN A 461 1.78 7.49 -24.05
C ASN A 461 0.81 6.37 -24.48
N GLN A 462 -0.44 6.70 -24.84
CA GLN A 462 -1.52 5.73 -25.08
C GLN A 462 -1.14 4.54 -25.99
N SER A 463 -0.43 4.81 -27.08
CA SER A 463 -0.03 3.81 -28.07
C SER A 463 0.99 2.80 -27.54
N ALA A 464 1.84 3.18 -26.58
CA ALA A 464 2.77 2.28 -25.91
C ALA A 464 2.06 1.24 -25.03
N TYR A 465 0.83 1.54 -24.58
CA TYR A 465 -0.01 0.63 -23.80
C TYR A 465 -1.04 -0.11 -24.66
N GLY A 466 -1.02 0.06 -25.99
CA GLY A 466 -2.06 -0.49 -26.89
C GLY A 466 -3.44 0.15 -26.70
N LEU A 467 -3.51 1.35 -26.09
CA LEU A 467 -4.74 2.06 -25.77
C LEU A 467 -5.02 3.18 -26.77
N GLN A 468 -6.30 3.50 -26.97
CA GLN A 468 -6.75 4.74 -27.61
C GLN A 468 -7.62 5.51 -26.63
N PHE A 469 -7.08 6.59 -26.05
CA PHE A 469 -7.75 7.41 -25.04
C PHE A 469 -8.55 8.56 -25.66
N GLY A 470 -9.84 8.64 -25.35
CA GLY A 470 -10.63 9.86 -25.52
C GLY A 470 -10.83 10.58 -24.18
N ASN A 471 -10.48 11.88 -24.11
CA ASN A 471 -10.66 12.69 -22.91
C ASN A 471 -11.93 13.56 -23.07
N GLN A 472 -13.06 13.09 -22.53
CA GLN A 472 -14.37 13.75 -22.61
C GLN A 472 -14.78 14.46 -21.30
N SER A 473 -13.85 14.63 -20.36
CA SER A 473 -14.05 15.36 -19.10
C SER A 473 -14.54 16.80 -19.30
N ALA A 474 -15.48 17.24 -18.44
CA ALA A 474 -16.22 18.49 -18.49
C ALA A 474 -15.72 19.46 -17.41
N ILE A 475 -14.87 20.42 -17.80
CA ILE A 475 -14.27 21.39 -16.89
C ILE A 475 -15.35 22.18 -16.14
N GLY A 476 -15.30 22.15 -14.80
CA GLY A 476 -16.24 22.87 -13.93
C GLY A 476 -17.60 22.20 -13.76
N CYS A 477 -17.72 20.89 -13.98
CA CYS A 477 -18.95 20.12 -13.78
C CYS A 477 -18.71 18.86 -12.96
N GLY A 478 -19.52 18.67 -11.91
CA GLY A 478 -19.69 17.40 -11.21
C GLY A 478 -20.91 16.61 -11.70
N ILE A 479 -21.22 15.51 -11.01
CA ILE A 479 -22.34 14.59 -11.25
C ILE A 479 -23.56 14.83 -10.33
N VAL A 480 -23.53 15.84 -9.45
CA VAL A 480 -24.74 16.23 -8.70
C VAL A 480 -25.75 17.03 -9.52
N GLY A 481 -25.30 17.79 -10.52
CA GLY A 481 -26.17 18.59 -11.42
C GLY A 481 -26.93 19.76 -10.77
N ILE A 482 -26.75 20.02 -9.46
CA ILE A 482 -27.45 21.07 -8.71
C ILE A 482 -26.95 22.47 -9.15
N PRO A 483 -27.85 23.47 -9.32
CA PRO A 483 -27.49 24.75 -9.93
C PRO A 483 -26.90 25.79 -8.96
N THR A 484 -27.11 25.71 -7.64
CA THR A 484 -26.68 26.75 -6.68
C THR A 484 -25.75 26.17 -5.63
N TYR A 485 -24.59 26.79 -5.40
CA TYR A 485 -23.57 26.35 -4.45
C TYR A 485 -22.90 27.53 -3.74
N ILE A 486 -22.15 27.26 -2.66
CA ILE A 486 -21.33 28.25 -1.96
C ILE A 486 -19.88 28.10 -2.40
N ASP A 487 -19.29 29.11 -3.02
CA ASP A 487 -17.86 29.20 -3.34
C ASP A 487 -17.21 30.24 -2.42
N LYS A 488 -16.37 29.79 -1.49
CA LYS A 488 -15.64 30.63 -0.52
C LYS A 488 -16.52 31.60 0.25
N GLY A 489 -17.68 31.10 0.69
CA GLY A 489 -18.71 31.86 1.42
C GLY A 489 -19.65 32.69 0.53
N ASN A 490 -19.48 32.70 -0.79
CA ASN A 490 -20.32 33.44 -1.73
C ASN A 490 -21.30 32.51 -2.44
N VAL A 491 -22.54 32.95 -2.64
CA VAL A 491 -23.53 32.18 -3.42
C VAL A 491 -23.20 32.28 -4.91
N SER A 492 -22.91 31.13 -5.51
CA SER A 492 -22.51 30.95 -6.91
C SER A 492 -23.50 30.06 -7.66
N THR A 493 -23.61 30.28 -8.98
CA THR A 493 -24.45 29.46 -9.87
C THR A 493 -23.59 28.59 -10.78
N ASN A 494 -23.93 27.31 -10.85
CA ASN A 494 -23.27 26.30 -11.68
C ASN A 494 -23.60 26.51 -13.17
N ARG A 495 -22.74 26.03 -14.06
CA ARG A 495 -22.95 26.16 -15.51
C ARG A 495 -24.14 25.30 -15.91
N THR A 496 -25.08 25.84 -16.69
CA THR A 496 -26.31 25.14 -17.10
C THR A 496 -26.03 23.81 -17.82
N GLN A 497 -24.89 23.71 -18.51
CA GLN A 497 -24.40 22.49 -19.14
C GLN A 497 -24.06 21.35 -18.16
N CYS A 498 -23.80 21.62 -16.88
CA CYS A 498 -23.47 20.59 -15.89
C CYS A 498 -24.71 19.78 -15.47
N ALA A 499 -25.92 20.34 -15.64
CA ALA A 499 -27.17 19.63 -15.38
C ALA A 499 -27.52 18.56 -16.44
N SER A 500 -26.69 18.39 -17.49
CA SER A 500 -26.89 17.38 -18.55
C SER A 500 -25.80 16.28 -18.56
N TRP A 501 -25.07 16.11 -17.46
CA TRP A 501 -23.95 15.17 -17.37
C TRP A 501 -24.34 13.72 -17.73
N GLN A 502 -25.57 13.26 -17.40
CA GLN A 502 -26.03 11.92 -17.80
C GLN A 502 -26.06 11.77 -19.32
N SER A 503 -26.55 12.78 -20.05
CA SER A 503 -26.58 12.78 -21.51
C SER A 503 -25.17 12.83 -22.10
N GLN A 504 -24.23 13.50 -21.43
CA GLN A 504 -22.81 13.51 -21.82
C GLN A 504 -22.18 12.12 -21.63
N PHE A 505 -22.45 11.44 -20.51
CA PHE A 505 -21.93 10.09 -20.23
C PHE A 505 -22.58 9.03 -21.15
N LEU A 506 -23.87 9.16 -21.46
CA LEU A 506 -24.56 8.33 -22.48
C LEU A 506 -23.97 8.55 -23.89
N THR A 507 -23.54 9.77 -24.22
CA THR A 507 -22.81 10.05 -25.46
C THR A 507 -21.40 9.46 -25.42
N ALA A 508 -20.72 9.53 -24.28
CA ALA A 508 -19.38 8.96 -24.11
C ALA A 508 -19.36 7.43 -24.33
N VAL A 509 -20.31 6.69 -23.74
CA VAL A 509 -20.38 5.23 -23.95
C VAL A 509 -20.84 4.82 -25.36
N SER A 510 -21.44 5.70 -26.15
CA SER A 510 -21.82 5.37 -27.54
C SER A 510 -20.60 5.19 -28.46
N TYR A 511 -19.42 5.69 -28.07
CA TYR A 511 -18.16 5.45 -28.78
C TYR A 511 -17.56 4.04 -28.51
N GLY A 512 -18.26 3.19 -27.75
CA GLY A 512 -17.85 1.80 -27.50
C GLY A 512 -16.54 1.61 -26.72
N PRO A 513 -16.28 2.36 -25.63
CA PRO A 513 -15.10 2.12 -24.78
C PRO A 513 -15.12 0.71 -24.18
N LYS A 514 -13.93 0.21 -23.85
CA LYS A 514 -13.73 -1.00 -23.03
C LYS A 514 -13.25 -0.67 -21.62
N ILE A 515 -12.64 0.50 -21.44
CA ILE A 515 -12.24 1.05 -20.14
C ILE A 515 -12.81 2.46 -20.03
N VAL A 516 -13.38 2.82 -18.89
CA VAL A 516 -13.76 4.20 -18.56
C VAL A 516 -13.16 4.57 -17.21
N VAL A 517 -12.32 5.58 -17.18
CA VAL A 517 -11.79 6.20 -15.96
C VAL A 517 -12.70 7.37 -15.60
N LEU A 518 -13.27 7.33 -14.40
CA LEU A 518 -14.08 8.41 -13.83
C LEU A 518 -13.38 8.99 -12.61
N LEU A 519 -13.07 10.29 -12.65
CA LEU A 519 -12.64 11.05 -11.47
C LEU A 519 -13.65 12.18 -11.22
N VAL A 520 -14.28 12.14 -10.06
CA VAL A 520 -15.23 13.14 -9.53
C VAL A 520 -14.93 13.33 -8.05
N GLY A 521 -15.43 14.40 -7.44
CA GLY A 521 -15.10 14.80 -6.09
C GLY A 521 -15.05 16.32 -5.94
N ARG A 522 -14.30 17.01 -6.83
CA ARG A 522 -14.03 18.45 -6.63
C ARG A 522 -15.26 19.35 -6.78
N TRP A 523 -16.32 18.86 -7.42
CA TRP A 523 -17.62 19.57 -7.49
C TRP A 523 -18.68 18.90 -6.62
N GLU A 524 -18.29 17.87 -5.87
CA GLU A 524 -19.08 17.12 -4.89
C GLU A 524 -18.72 17.51 -3.45
N SER A 525 -17.56 18.13 -3.20
CA SER A 525 -17.16 18.68 -1.90
C SER A 525 -17.92 19.96 -1.51
N TYR A 526 -18.38 20.72 -2.51
CA TYR A 526 -19.02 22.02 -2.32
C TYR A 526 -20.37 21.95 -1.57
N THR A 527 -20.70 23.01 -0.83
CA THR A 527 -22.02 23.15 -0.19
C THR A 527 -23.06 23.62 -1.21
N TYR A 528 -24.16 22.88 -1.34
CA TYR A 528 -25.22 23.08 -2.34
C TYR A 528 -26.56 23.51 -1.72
N GLU A 529 -27.37 24.24 -2.49
CA GLU A 529 -28.77 24.52 -2.13
C GLU A 529 -29.70 23.39 -2.58
N VAL A 530 -30.35 22.72 -1.63
CA VAL A 530 -31.36 21.68 -1.89
C VAL A 530 -32.61 22.01 -1.07
N ASN A 531 -33.75 22.21 -1.72
CA ASN A 531 -35.02 22.56 -1.07
C ASN A 531 -34.91 23.77 -0.11
N ASN A 532 -34.29 24.85 -0.59
CA ASN A 532 -34.00 26.09 0.16
C ASN A 532 -33.16 25.87 1.44
N SER A 533 -32.38 24.78 1.50
CA SER A 533 -31.49 24.43 2.61
C SER A 533 -30.08 24.18 2.08
N TRP A 534 -29.07 24.70 2.78
CA TRP A 534 -27.67 24.44 2.45
C TRP A 534 -27.23 23.07 3.00
N VAL A 535 -26.68 22.22 2.13
CA VAL A 535 -26.26 20.86 2.44
C VAL A 535 -24.90 20.55 1.81
N SER A 536 -24.10 19.71 2.46
CA SER A 536 -22.74 19.32 2.07
C SER A 536 -22.55 17.82 2.33
N LEU A 537 -21.37 17.27 2.00
CA LEU A 537 -20.96 15.93 2.44
C LEU A 537 -21.13 15.77 3.97
N GLY A 538 -21.56 14.58 4.40
CA GLY A 538 -21.93 14.28 5.78
C GLY A 538 -23.35 14.71 6.17
N ASN A 539 -24.10 15.35 5.25
CA ASN A 539 -25.54 15.55 5.40
C ASN A 539 -26.31 14.39 4.74
N PRO A 540 -27.14 13.63 5.47
CA PRO A 540 -27.83 12.45 4.91
C PRO A 540 -28.69 12.68 3.66
N ILE A 541 -29.13 13.92 3.39
CA ILE A 541 -29.85 14.26 2.15
C ILE A 541 -28.87 14.36 0.98
N TYR A 542 -27.72 15.00 1.19
CA TYR A 542 -26.70 15.18 0.16
C TYR A 542 -25.90 13.91 -0.10
N ASP A 543 -25.57 13.14 0.94
CA ASP A 543 -24.90 11.85 0.82
C ASP A 543 -25.73 10.87 -0.04
N GLN A 544 -27.07 10.88 0.09
CA GLN A 544 -27.97 10.10 -0.77
C GLN A 544 -28.01 10.61 -2.22
N ILE A 545 -27.88 11.91 -2.45
CA ILE A 545 -27.78 12.49 -3.81
C ILE A 545 -26.46 12.05 -4.45
N ILE A 546 -25.35 12.15 -3.73
CA ILE A 546 -24.01 11.71 -4.15
C ILE A 546 -24.00 10.22 -4.48
N GLU A 547 -24.51 9.37 -3.57
CA GLU A 547 -24.57 7.92 -3.78
C GLU A 547 -25.44 7.57 -5.01
N SER A 548 -26.60 8.22 -5.15
CA SER A 548 -27.50 8.04 -6.29
C SER A 548 -26.84 8.45 -7.61
N SER A 549 -26.19 9.61 -7.65
CA SER A 549 -25.45 10.10 -8.83
C SER A 549 -24.26 9.20 -9.18
N LEU A 550 -23.49 8.73 -8.20
CA LEU A 550 -22.38 7.78 -8.43
C LEU A 550 -22.90 6.44 -8.98
N ARG A 551 -23.96 5.88 -8.39
CA ARG A 551 -24.60 4.64 -8.89
C ARG A 551 -25.16 4.83 -10.31
N GLN A 552 -25.79 5.96 -10.59
CA GLN A 552 -26.27 6.31 -11.94
C GLN A 552 -25.11 6.46 -12.93
N ALA A 553 -24.02 7.14 -12.54
CA ALA A 553 -22.82 7.29 -13.35
C ALA A 553 -22.21 5.92 -13.69
N ILE A 554 -21.92 5.09 -12.70
CA ILE A 554 -21.38 3.73 -12.91
C ILE A 554 -22.30 2.93 -13.84
N SER A 555 -23.61 2.94 -13.61
CA SER A 555 -24.58 2.20 -14.42
C SER A 555 -24.65 2.69 -15.88
N ILE A 556 -24.51 3.99 -16.13
CA ILE A 556 -24.41 4.54 -17.49
C ILE A 556 -23.09 4.12 -18.12
N LEU A 557 -21.98 4.25 -17.40
CA LEU A 557 -20.63 4.01 -17.92
C LEU A 557 -20.34 2.53 -18.20
N SER A 558 -20.90 1.61 -17.42
CA SER A 558 -20.80 0.16 -17.65
C SER A 558 -21.83 -0.39 -18.65
N SER A 559 -22.78 0.42 -19.12
CA SER A 559 -23.96 -0.05 -19.89
C SER A 559 -23.62 -0.86 -21.16
N ASN A 560 -22.53 -0.49 -21.84
CA ASN A 560 -22.03 -1.18 -23.04
C ASN A 560 -20.91 -2.22 -22.75
N GLY A 561 -20.81 -2.67 -21.49
CA GLY A 561 -19.82 -3.67 -21.05
C GLY A 561 -18.40 -3.11 -20.89
N ALA A 562 -18.25 -1.81 -20.61
CA ALA A 562 -16.97 -1.21 -20.28
C ALA A 562 -16.62 -1.44 -18.80
N HIS A 563 -15.33 -1.65 -18.51
CA HIS A 563 -14.82 -1.69 -17.15
C HIS A 563 -14.68 -0.25 -16.62
N VAL A 564 -15.39 0.08 -15.55
CA VAL A 564 -15.40 1.42 -14.95
C VAL A 564 -14.43 1.47 -13.78
N ILE A 565 -13.41 2.32 -13.89
CA ILE A 565 -12.42 2.59 -12.87
C ILE A 565 -12.81 3.92 -12.21
N LEU A 566 -13.12 3.88 -10.92
CA LEU A 566 -13.27 5.08 -10.10
C LEU A 566 -11.90 5.49 -9.58
N VAL A 567 -11.59 6.78 -9.63
CA VAL A 567 -10.34 7.35 -9.10
C VAL A 567 -10.68 8.33 -8.00
N THR A 568 -10.04 8.18 -6.84
CA THR A 568 -10.16 9.09 -5.69
C THR A 568 -9.73 10.50 -6.10
N GLU A 569 -10.47 11.52 -5.64
CA GLU A 569 -10.05 12.91 -5.78
C GLU A 569 -8.72 13.16 -5.02
N PRO A 570 -7.76 13.90 -5.60
CA PRO A 570 -6.63 14.43 -4.82
C PRO A 570 -7.11 15.51 -3.85
N SER A 571 -6.49 15.59 -2.67
CA SER A 571 -6.74 16.70 -1.73
C SER A 571 -6.44 18.05 -2.39
N CYS A 572 -7.34 19.02 -2.19
CA CYS A 572 -7.34 20.30 -2.90
C CYS A 572 -7.32 21.49 -1.92
N ASP A 573 -6.13 21.92 -1.49
CA ASP A 573 -5.96 23.18 -0.76
C ASP A 573 -6.07 24.37 -1.72
N SER A 574 -7.09 25.22 -1.53
CA SER A 574 -7.25 26.48 -2.27
C SER A 574 -6.97 27.73 -1.40
N GLY A 575 -6.35 27.54 -0.23
CA GLY A 575 -5.93 28.56 0.72
C GLY A 575 -7.01 28.92 1.73
N GLY A 576 -6.68 28.86 3.02
CA GLY A 576 -7.62 29.03 4.14
C GLY A 576 -8.32 30.40 4.26
N GLN A 577 -9.36 30.43 5.08
CA GLN A 577 -10.11 31.61 5.50
C GLN A 577 -9.25 32.58 6.34
N LEU A 578 -9.70 33.84 6.48
CA LEU A 578 -9.01 34.91 7.24
C LEU A 578 -8.82 34.60 8.75
N ASN A 579 -9.54 33.61 9.29
CA ASN A 579 -9.42 33.12 10.67
C ASN A 579 -8.47 31.91 10.81
N GLY A 580 -7.92 31.39 9.70
CA GLY A 580 -7.05 30.21 9.66
C GLY A 580 -7.76 28.86 9.53
N THR A 581 -9.09 28.79 9.36
CA THR A 581 -9.78 27.52 9.04
C THR A 581 -9.76 27.24 7.53
N PRO A 582 -9.75 25.97 7.08
CA PRO A 582 -9.96 25.63 5.67
C PRO A 582 -11.35 26.09 5.19
N TRP A 583 -11.61 26.00 3.88
CA TRP A 583 -12.96 26.15 3.34
C TRP A 583 -13.80 24.89 3.61
N SER A 584 -15.09 24.92 3.26
CA SER A 584 -15.98 23.74 3.38
C SER A 584 -15.79 22.74 2.24
N GLU A 585 -15.17 23.18 1.15
CA GLU A 585 -15.00 22.53 -0.13
C GLU A 585 -13.57 21.99 -0.39
N ASP A 586 -12.66 22.14 0.58
CA ASP A 586 -11.22 21.84 0.53
C ASP A 586 -10.78 20.81 1.60
#